data_AF-A0A538TI05-F1
#
_entry.id   AF-A0A538TI05-F1
#
_cell.length_a   1.000
_cell.length_b   1.000
_cell.length_c   1.000
_cell.angle_alpha   90.00
_cell.angle_beta   90.00
_cell.angle_gamma   90.00
#
_symmetry.space_group_name_H-M   'P 1'
#
loop_
_entity.id
_entity.type
_entity.pdbx_description
1 polymer ?
#
loop_
_entity_poly.entity_id
_entity_poly.type
_entity_poly.pdbx_seq_one_letter_code
_entity_poly.pdbx_strand_id
1 'polypeptide(L)'
;MTADGPADLSGLKIDRDAPPPETGRLRRVLLWGAVTVLALGGAVLAYRAANPASVPVAVARAEPLGGVPGAGATEILTANGYVVARQRASVSTEVAGRLNQLFVEEGSRVRKGQVLGVLQNADQKSALASAHAALASAEAREAEAAANARETSLARGRAQQLHAKGLVSQAELDQADASDDVAKARVKSAVAEVRSTAARVESAQVDYDKTFRAGSPAAPSSRWRTSRPWRSKRT
;
A
#
# COMPACT_ATOMS: atom_id res chain seq x y z
N MET A 1 83.54 -75.88 45.98
CA MET A 1 84.13 -76.89 46.88
C MET A 1 84.99 -76.12 47.88
N THR A 2 84.49 -75.96 49.12
CA THR A 2 85.17 -75.64 50.42
C THR A 2 86.32 -74.60 50.47
N ALA A 3 86.15 -73.48 51.21
CA ALA A 3 86.70 -73.19 52.57
C ALA A 3 88.10 -72.48 52.52
N ASP A 4 88.60 -71.55 53.36
CA ASP A 4 88.19 -70.67 54.48
C ASP A 4 89.41 -69.72 54.77
N GLY A 5 89.26 -68.61 55.51
CA GLY A 5 90.38 -67.91 56.21
C GLY A 5 90.69 -66.41 55.92
N PRO A 6 91.22 -65.63 56.90
CA PRO A 6 90.66 -64.33 57.32
C PRO A 6 91.58 -63.07 57.26
N ALA A 7 91.01 -61.93 57.70
CA ALA A 7 91.49 -60.54 57.64
C ALA A 7 92.41 -60.07 58.78
N ASP A 8 93.14 -58.95 58.58
CA ASP A 8 93.71 -58.14 59.68
C ASP A 8 93.70 -56.62 59.40
N LEU A 9 93.36 -55.88 60.45
CA LEU A 9 93.05 -54.46 60.59
C LEU A 9 93.97 -53.89 61.67
N SER A 10 95.09 -53.24 61.35
CA SER A 10 95.80 -52.43 62.35
C SER A 10 96.95 -51.65 61.75
N GLY A 11 96.94 -50.36 61.98
CA GLY A 11 97.91 -49.42 61.41
C GLY A 11 97.41 -47.98 61.39
N LEU A 12 96.11 -47.79 61.67
CA LEU A 12 95.60 -46.57 62.29
C LEU A 12 96.45 -46.24 63.51
N LYS A 13 97.21 -45.14 63.44
CA LYS A 13 97.66 -44.43 64.64
C LYS A 13 97.52 -42.94 64.41
N ILE A 14 96.57 -42.41 65.16
CA ILE A 14 96.15 -41.01 65.30
C ILE A 14 96.73 -40.53 66.64
N ASP A 15 96.98 -39.22 66.69
CA ASP A 15 96.83 -38.28 67.80
C ASP A 15 98.13 -37.48 67.99
N ARG A 16 98.13 -36.18 68.29
CA ARG A 16 97.11 -35.26 68.81
C ARG A 16 97.76 -33.89 68.72
N ASP A 17 97.03 -32.87 68.26
CA ASP A 17 97.13 -31.53 68.85
C ASP A 17 95.88 -30.71 68.47
N ALA A 18 95.11 -30.36 69.49
CA ALA A 18 93.85 -29.62 69.45
C ALA A 18 94.11 -28.09 69.54
N PRO A 19 93.11 -27.25 69.24
CA PRO A 19 92.12 -26.89 70.28
C PRO A 19 90.64 -26.85 69.80
N PRO A 20 89.64 -26.97 70.71
CA PRO A 20 88.22 -27.20 70.38
C PRO A 20 87.34 -25.92 70.58
N PRO A 21 85.98 -25.95 70.57
CA PRO A 21 85.11 -25.54 69.46
C PRO A 21 84.11 -24.39 69.76
N GLU A 22 83.62 -23.67 68.74
CA GLU A 22 82.51 -22.70 68.85
C GLU A 22 81.23 -23.18 68.12
N THR A 23 80.34 -23.88 68.83
CA THR A 23 79.14 -24.53 68.23
C THR A 23 77.84 -23.72 68.31
N GLY A 24 77.91 -22.42 68.64
CA GLY A 24 76.73 -21.55 68.81
C GLY A 24 76.15 -20.91 67.54
N ARG A 25 76.97 -20.63 66.52
CA ARG A 25 76.54 -19.92 65.29
C ARG A 25 75.98 -20.85 64.21
N LEU A 26 76.54 -22.06 64.06
CA LEU A 26 76.13 -23.04 63.02
C LEU A 26 74.71 -23.58 63.24
N ARG A 27 74.29 -23.81 64.49
CA ARG A 27 72.92 -24.27 64.81
C ARG A 27 71.86 -23.23 64.47
N ARG A 28 72.17 -21.93 64.59
CA ARG A 28 71.25 -20.84 64.19
C ARG A 28 71.15 -20.75 62.67
N VAL A 29 72.26 -20.86 61.93
CA VAL A 29 72.23 -20.84 60.46
C VAL A 29 71.44 -22.03 59.90
N LEU A 30 71.61 -23.23 60.47
CA LEU A 30 70.81 -24.41 60.10
C LEU A 30 69.32 -24.25 60.42
N LEU A 31 68.97 -23.66 61.57
CA LEU A 31 67.57 -23.39 61.92
C LEU A 31 66.93 -22.36 60.99
N TRP A 32 67.62 -21.26 60.67
CA TRP A 32 67.11 -20.25 59.74
C TRP A 32 67.01 -20.78 58.30
N GLY A 33 67.95 -21.64 57.89
CA GLY A 33 67.91 -22.35 56.60
C GLY A 33 66.72 -23.30 56.49
N ALA A 34 66.42 -24.06 57.55
CA ALA A 34 65.26 -24.96 57.57
C ALA A 34 63.93 -24.16 57.50
N VAL A 35 63.82 -23.05 58.22
CA VAL A 35 62.62 -22.19 58.20
C VAL A 35 62.41 -21.53 56.84
N THR A 36 63.47 -21.09 56.17
CA THR A 36 63.37 -20.50 54.81
C THR A 36 62.95 -21.54 53.78
N VAL A 37 63.47 -22.77 53.85
CA VAL A 37 63.05 -23.87 52.97
C VAL A 37 61.58 -24.24 53.20
N LEU A 38 61.12 -24.26 54.46
CA LEU A 38 59.72 -24.56 54.79
C LEU A 38 58.77 -23.43 54.34
N ALA A 39 59.19 -22.17 54.46
CA ALA A 39 58.43 -21.02 53.98
C ALA A 39 58.33 -20.99 52.44
N LEU A 40 59.42 -21.27 51.73
CA LEU A 40 59.44 -21.37 50.27
C LEU A 40 58.61 -22.56 49.77
N GLY A 41 58.69 -23.72 50.44
CA GLY A 41 57.87 -24.89 50.13
C GLY A 41 56.38 -24.62 50.32
N GLY A 42 56.00 -23.97 51.42
CA GLY A 42 54.62 -23.55 51.70
C GLY A 42 54.09 -22.55 50.67
N ALA A 43 54.91 -21.57 50.26
CA ALA A 43 54.53 -20.58 49.25
C ALA A 43 54.30 -21.20 47.87
N VAL A 44 55.14 -22.17 47.46
CA VAL A 44 54.97 -22.88 46.17
C VAL A 44 53.71 -23.74 46.16
N LEU A 45 53.42 -24.44 47.26
CA LEU A 45 52.20 -25.23 47.41
C LEU A 45 50.94 -24.35 47.42
N ALA A 46 50.97 -23.21 48.12
CA ALA A 46 49.87 -22.25 48.11
C ALA A 46 49.63 -21.65 46.71
N TYR A 47 50.69 -21.34 45.98
CA TYR A 47 50.59 -20.82 44.61
C TYR A 47 50.04 -21.85 43.62
N ARG A 48 50.40 -23.13 43.79
CA ARG A 48 49.84 -24.25 43.00
C ARG A 48 48.38 -24.54 43.33
N ALA A 49 47.97 -24.38 44.58
CA ALA A 49 46.57 -24.53 45.00
C ALA A 49 45.68 -23.35 44.55
N ALA A 50 46.21 -22.14 44.52
CA ALA A 50 45.48 -20.94 44.12
C ALA A 50 45.30 -20.78 42.59
N ASN A 51 46.12 -21.46 41.78
CA ASN A 51 46.02 -21.47 40.32
C ASN A 51 45.71 -22.88 39.78
N PRO A 52 44.47 -23.38 39.95
CA PRO A 52 44.06 -24.62 39.29
C PRO A 52 44.13 -24.43 37.76
N ALA A 53 44.84 -25.34 37.09
CA ALA A 53 45.00 -25.38 35.65
C ALA A 53 43.63 -25.30 34.95
N SER A 54 43.56 -24.49 33.89
CA SER A 54 42.36 -24.23 33.08
C SER A 54 41.60 -25.51 32.74
N VAL A 55 40.34 -25.58 33.18
CA VAL A 55 39.40 -26.64 32.83
C VAL A 55 39.16 -26.60 31.31
N PRO A 56 39.48 -27.65 30.54
CA PRO A 56 39.13 -27.70 29.13
C PRO A 56 37.60 -27.83 29.04
N VAL A 57 36.92 -26.77 28.63
CA VAL A 57 35.49 -26.83 28.31
C VAL A 57 35.35 -27.63 27.01
N ALA A 58 35.03 -28.92 27.16
CA ALA A 58 34.53 -29.72 26.07
C ALA A 58 33.17 -29.14 25.65
N VAL A 59 33.15 -28.36 24.59
CA VAL A 59 31.90 -27.98 23.91
C VAL A 59 31.28 -29.25 23.34
N ALA A 60 30.34 -29.82 24.07
CA ALA A 60 29.44 -30.84 23.55
C ALA A 60 28.62 -30.20 22.43
N ARG A 61 29.01 -30.45 21.18
CA ARG A 61 28.17 -30.18 20.03
C ARG A 61 26.95 -31.08 20.18
N ALA A 62 25.78 -30.48 20.41
CA ALA A 62 24.52 -31.21 20.41
C ALA A 62 24.32 -31.81 19.01
N GLU A 63 24.41 -33.14 18.89
CA GLU A 63 23.87 -33.83 17.73
C GLU A 63 22.34 -33.91 17.90
N PRO A 64 21.55 -33.35 16.98
CA PRO A 64 20.11 -33.51 17.03
C PRO A 64 19.77 -34.99 16.81
N LEU A 65 19.15 -35.60 17.82
CA LEU A 65 18.48 -36.88 17.70
C LEU A 65 17.41 -36.81 16.60
N GLY A 66 17.65 -37.52 15.50
CA GLY A 66 16.64 -37.82 14.49
C GLY A 66 16.73 -36.99 13.21
N GLY A 67 17.72 -37.30 12.36
CA GLY A 67 17.76 -36.81 10.98
C GLY A 67 17.98 -37.98 10.01
N VAL A 68 16.95 -38.37 9.28
CA VAL A 68 17.10 -39.22 8.09
C VAL A 68 18.00 -38.47 7.09
N PRO A 69 19.10 -39.07 6.57
CA PRO A 69 19.95 -38.39 5.59
C PRO A 69 19.17 -38.20 4.30
N GLY A 70 18.78 -36.96 4.00
CA GLY A 70 17.97 -36.59 2.83
C GLY A 70 16.76 -35.73 3.14
N ALA A 71 16.35 -35.63 4.41
CA ALA A 71 15.35 -34.65 4.82
C ALA A 71 16.06 -33.32 5.11
N GLY A 72 16.28 -32.50 4.07
CA GLY A 72 16.59 -31.10 4.27
C GLY A 72 15.52 -30.52 5.21
N ALA A 73 15.94 -30.05 6.39
CA ALA A 73 15.06 -29.39 7.33
C ALA A 73 14.46 -28.17 6.63
N THR A 74 13.31 -28.38 6.01
CA THR A 74 12.52 -27.29 5.45
C THR A 74 11.96 -26.62 6.69
N GLU A 75 12.61 -25.56 7.14
CA GLU A 75 12.14 -24.77 8.26
C GLU A 75 10.79 -24.18 7.85
N ILE A 76 9.69 -24.86 8.22
CA ILE A 76 8.33 -24.44 7.87
C ILE A 76 8.00 -23.24 8.75
N LEU A 77 8.41 -22.05 8.29
CA LEU A 77 8.03 -20.79 8.90
C LEU A 77 6.52 -20.63 8.78
N THR A 78 5.83 -20.90 9.88
CA THR A 78 4.37 -20.78 9.96
C THR A 78 4.02 -19.33 10.23
N ALA A 79 3.65 -18.60 9.18
CA ALA A 79 3.17 -17.23 9.28
C ALA A 79 1.63 -17.21 9.21
N ASN A 80 0.98 -16.62 10.20
CA ASN A 80 -0.45 -16.41 10.19
C ASN A 80 -0.79 -15.20 9.32
N GLY A 81 -1.65 -15.40 8.31
CA GLY A 81 -2.13 -14.34 7.42
C GLY A 81 -3.60 -14.56 7.09
N TYR A 82 -4.33 -13.47 6.86
CA TYR A 82 -5.74 -13.49 6.49
C TYR A 82 -5.89 -13.19 4.99
N VAL A 83 -6.77 -13.96 4.33
CA VAL A 83 -7.08 -13.77 2.91
C VAL A 83 -8.15 -12.69 2.77
N VAL A 84 -7.88 -11.66 1.97
CA VAL A 84 -8.83 -10.60 1.65
C VAL A 84 -9.13 -10.55 0.16
N ALA A 85 -10.30 -10.03 -0.19
CA ALA A 85 -10.65 -9.81 -1.59
C ALA A 85 -9.63 -8.86 -2.25
N ARG A 86 -9.11 -9.26 -3.43
CA ARG A 86 -8.17 -8.45 -4.21
C ARG A 86 -8.75 -7.08 -4.61
N GLN A 87 -10.07 -7.03 -4.82
CA GLN A 87 -10.81 -5.81 -5.11
C GLN A 87 -12.07 -5.79 -4.25
N ARG A 88 -12.26 -4.72 -3.48
CA ARG A 88 -13.47 -4.46 -2.71
C ARG A 88 -14.07 -3.17 -3.24
N ALA A 89 -15.33 -3.21 -3.65
CA ALA A 89 -16.10 -2.03 -4.04
C ALA A 89 -17.22 -1.84 -3.03
N SER A 90 -17.33 -0.63 -2.47
CA SER A 90 -18.53 -0.22 -1.74
C SER A 90 -19.48 0.44 -2.71
N VAL A 91 -20.73 0.00 -2.71
CA VAL A 91 -21.79 0.52 -3.58
C VAL A 91 -22.70 1.40 -2.73
N SER A 92 -22.79 2.68 -3.08
CA SER A 92 -23.72 3.63 -2.49
C SER A 92 -24.56 4.30 -3.57
N THR A 93 -25.68 4.90 -3.17
CA THR A 93 -26.51 5.73 -4.04
C THR A 93 -25.93 7.14 -4.10
N GLU A 94 -25.95 7.77 -5.28
CA GLU A 94 -25.53 9.18 -5.43
C GLU A 94 -26.61 10.15 -4.94
N VAL A 95 -27.88 9.72 -5.03
CA VAL A 95 -29.05 10.50 -4.63
C VAL A 95 -29.65 9.90 -3.35
N ALA A 96 -30.07 10.78 -2.44
CA ALA A 96 -30.82 10.38 -1.26
C ALA A 96 -32.28 10.08 -1.65
N GLY A 97 -32.79 8.93 -1.23
CA GLY A 97 -34.16 8.54 -1.54
C GLY A 97 -34.54 7.22 -0.87
N ARG A 98 -35.83 6.89 -0.93
CA ARG A 98 -36.33 5.59 -0.44
C ARG A 98 -36.06 4.52 -1.49
N LEU A 99 -35.56 3.37 -1.06
CA LEU A 99 -35.41 2.19 -1.93
C LEU A 99 -36.81 1.67 -2.28
N ASN A 100 -37.10 1.54 -3.58
CA ASN A 100 -38.36 0.98 -4.08
C ASN A 100 -38.24 -0.53 -4.31
N GLN A 101 -37.15 -0.96 -4.94
CA GLN A 101 -36.92 -2.38 -5.26
C GLN A 101 -35.43 -2.73 -5.20
N LEU A 102 -35.10 -3.95 -4.75
CA LEU A 102 -33.75 -4.53 -4.77
C LEU A 102 -33.80 -5.82 -5.59
N PHE A 103 -32.87 -5.97 -6.54
CA PHE A 103 -32.83 -7.09 -7.50
C PHE A 103 -31.74 -8.12 -7.19
N VAL A 104 -31.00 -7.93 -6.10
CA VAL A 104 -29.86 -8.77 -5.74
C VAL A 104 -29.96 -9.23 -4.30
N GLU A 105 -29.61 -10.48 -4.08
CA GLU A 105 -29.53 -11.12 -2.77
C GLU A 105 -28.06 -11.29 -2.35
N GLU A 106 -27.83 -11.48 -1.06
CA GLU A 106 -26.49 -11.73 -0.53
C GLU A 106 -25.86 -12.98 -1.17
N GLY A 107 -24.61 -12.85 -1.62
CA GLY A 107 -23.90 -13.93 -2.34
C GLY A 107 -24.16 -13.99 -3.86
N SER A 108 -25.04 -13.14 -4.39
CA SER A 108 -25.31 -13.07 -5.84
C SER A 108 -24.10 -12.55 -6.63
N ARG A 109 -23.79 -13.19 -7.76
CA ARG A 109 -22.78 -12.70 -8.71
C ARG A 109 -23.38 -11.61 -9.59
N VAL A 110 -22.76 -10.42 -9.57
CA VAL A 110 -23.21 -9.25 -10.34
C VAL A 110 -22.19 -8.86 -11.42
N ARG A 111 -22.68 -8.30 -12.53
CA ARG A 111 -21.84 -7.79 -13.63
C ARG A 111 -21.68 -6.27 -13.52
N LYS A 112 -20.60 -5.74 -14.10
CA LYS A 112 -20.38 -4.29 -14.18
C LYS A 112 -21.55 -3.65 -14.95
N GLY A 113 -22.18 -2.64 -14.36
CA GLY A 113 -23.31 -1.92 -14.96
C GLY A 113 -24.69 -2.58 -14.76
N GLN A 114 -24.76 -3.70 -14.04
CA GLN A 114 -26.03 -4.30 -13.67
C GLN A 114 -26.78 -3.41 -12.66
N VAL A 115 -28.08 -3.23 -12.88
CA VAL A 115 -28.97 -2.55 -11.94
C VAL A 115 -29.14 -3.43 -10.70
N LEU A 116 -28.74 -2.92 -9.54
CA LEU A 116 -28.83 -3.64 -8.27
C LEU A 116 -30.16 -3.36 -7.54
N GLY A 117 -30.70 -2.15 -7.71
CA GLY A 117 -31.95 -1.72 -7.11
C GLY A 117 -32.38 -0.37 -7.66
N VAL A 118 -33.65 -0.03 -7.46
CA VAL A 118 -34.28 1.20 -7.94
C VAL A 118 -34.78 2.02 -6.76
N LEU A 119 -34.44 3.30 -6.73
CA LEU A 119 -34.96 4.26 -5.77
C LEU A 119 -36.31 4.79 -6.26
N GLN A 120 -37.14 5.28 -5.33
CA GLN A 120 -38.36 5.99 -5.65
C GLN A 120 -38.04 7.20 -6.53
N ASN A 121 -38.63 7.26 -7.73
CA ASN A 121 -38.25 8.22 -8.78
C ASN A 121 -39.45 8.96 -9.41
N ALA A 122 -40.59 9.02 -8.70
CA ALA A 122 -41.80 9.65 -9.19
C ALA A 122 -41.60 11.15 -9.48
N ASP A 123 -40.88 11.85 -8.60
CA ASP A 123 -40.61 13.29 -8.74
C ASP A 123 -39.64 13.54 -9.91
N GLN A 124 -38.58 12.74 -10.03
CA GLN A 124 -37.61 12.82 -11.12
C GLN A 124 -38.26 12.52 -12.47
N LYS A 125 -39.15 11.51 -12.52
CA LYS A 125 -39.92 11.20 -13.73
C LYS A 125 -40.84 12.35 -14.13
N SER A 126 -41.50 12.99 -13.16
CA SER A 126 -42.36 14.15 -13.39
C SER A 126 -41.56 15.35 -13.87
N ALA A 127 -40.40 15.62 -13.26
CA ALA A 127 -39.48 16.68 -13.68
C ALA A 127 -38.97 16.48 -15.11
N LEU A 128 -38.59 15.24 -15.47
CA LEU A 128 -38.19 14.89 -16.84
C LEU A 128 -39.34 15.12 -17.84
N ALA A 129 -40.56 14.71 -17.49
CA ALA A 129 -41.73 14.96 -18.33
C ALA A 129 -42.01 16.46 -18.53
N SER A 130 -41.89 17.26 -17.46
CA SER A 130 -42.02 18.73 -17.55
C SER A 130 -40.92 19.35 -18.41
N ALA A 131 -39.68 18.86 -18.32
CA ALA A 131 -38.57 19.33 -19.15
C ALA A 131 -38.82 19.02 -20.65
N HIS A 132 -39.31 17.83 -20.97
CA HIS A 132 -39.71 17.48 -22.34
C HIS A 132 -40.83 18.37 -22.88
N ALA A 133 -41.85 18.67 -22.05
CA ALA A 133 -42.91 19.59 -22.44
C ALA A 133 -42.38 21.01 -22.71
N ALA A 134 -41.42 21.47 -21.91
CA ALA A 134 -40.77 22.76 -22.13
C ALA A 134 -39.96 22.79 -23.43
N LEU A 135 -39.24 21.72 -23.77
CA LEU A 135 -38.53 21.58 -25.03
C LEU A 135 -39.50 21.63 -26.23
N ALA A 136 -40.60 20.86 -26.18
CA ALA A 136 -41.60 20.88 -27.24
C ALA A 136 -42.22 22.29 -27.43
N SER A 137 -42.42 23.03 -26.33
CA SER A 137 -42.87 24.43 -26.40
C SER A 137 -41.84 25.35 -27.06
N ALA A 138 -40.54 25.15 -26.76
CA ALA A 138 -39.47 25.92 -27.38
C ALA A 138 -39.32 25.62 -28.87
N GLU A 139 -39.43 24.35 -29.27
CA GLU A 139 -39.40 23.92 -30.68
C GLU A 139 -40.57 24.53 -31.47
N ALA A 140 -41.78 24.58 -30.87
CA ALA A 140 -42.93 25.23 -31.49
C ALA A 140 -42.69 26.74 -31.71
N ARG A 141 -42.05 27.42 -30.75
CA ARG A 141 -41.68 28.85 -30.88
C ARG A 141 -40.60 29.07 -31.93
N GLU A 142 -39.65 28.15 -32.08
CA GLU A 142 -38.67 28.18 -33.17
C GLU A 142 -39.38 28.07 -34.52
N ALA A 143 -40.31 27.12 -34.66
CA ALA A 143 -41.08 26.94 -35.88
C ALA A 143 -41.91 28.18 -36.24
N GLU A 144 -42.55 28.82 -35.26
CA GLU A 144 -43.26 30.09 -35.44
C GLU A 144 -42.32 31.22 -35.90
N ALA A 145 -41.17 31.37 -35.24
CA ALA A 145 -40.17 32.36 -35.62
C ALA A 145 -39.61 32.12 -37.03
N ALA A 146 -39.40 30.86 -37.41
CA ALA A 146 -38.93 30.48 -38.74
C ALA A 146 -39.98 30.77 -39.81
N ALA A 147 -41.27 30.53 -39.53
CA ALA A 147 -42.37 30.88 -40.43
C ALA A 147 -42.44 32.39 -40.66
N ASN A 148 -42.33 33.18 -39.59
CA ASN A 148 -42.31 34.64 -39.68
C ASN A 148 -41.09 35.15 -40.48
N ALA A 149 -39.89 34.59 -40.23
CA ALA A 149 -38.68 34.95 -40.99
C ALA A 149 -38.82 34.61 -42.49
N ARG A 150 -39.53 33.53 -42.83
CA ARG A 150 -39.81 33.20 -44.22
C ARG A 150 -40.74 34.24 -44.86
N GLU A 151 -41.77 34.68 -44.14
CA GLU A 151 -42.69 35.72 -44.60
C GLU A 151 -41.96 37.05 -44.85
N THR A 152 -41.15 37.52 -43.90
CA THR A 152 -40.38 38.76 -44.04
C THR A 152 -39.38 38.68 -45.18
N SER A 153 -38.75 37.53 -45.40
CA SER A 153 -37.79 37.38 -46.50
C SER A 153 -38.47 37.43 -47.87
N LEU A 154 -39.69 36.89 -47.99
CA LEU A 154 -40.49 37.02 -49.20
C LEU A 154 -40.96 38.47 -49.41
N ALA A 155 -41.33 39.18 -48.35
CA ALA A 155 -41.69 40.60 -48.42
C ALA A 155 -40.50 41.46 -48.86
N ARG A 156 -39.32 41.23 -48.29
CA ARG A 156 -38.06 41.85 -48.69
C ARG A 156 -37.74 41.59 -50.17
N GLY A 157 -37.85 40.34 -50.63
CA GLY A 157 -37.65 40.00 -52.04
C GLY A 157 -38.62 40.73 -52.99
N ARG A 158 -39.89 40.89 -52.58
CA ARG A 158 -40.87 41.69 -53.33
C ARG A 158 -40.50 43.18 -53.35
N ALA A 159 -40.13 43.75 -52.21
CA ALA A 159 -39.70 45.15 -52.11
C ALA A 159 -38.48 45.42 -52.99
N GLN A 160 -37.50 44.52 -53.01
CA GLN A 160 -36.32 44.61 -53.88
C GLN A 160 -36.69 44.61 -55.37
N GLN A 161 -37.61 43.74 -55.79
CA GLN A 161 -38.09 43.69 -57.17
C GLN A 161 -38.86 44.96 -57.58
N LEU A 162 -39.66 45.52 -56.67
CA LEU A 162 -40.40 46.75 -56.92
C LEU A 162 -39.47 47.98 -56.94
N HIS A 163 -38.46 48.00 -56.07
CA HIS A 163 -37.47 49.09 -56.01
C HIS A 163 -36.64 49.13 -57.28
N ALA A 164 -36.21 47.96 -57.78
CA ALA A 164 -35.51 47.86 -59.07
C ALA A 164 -36.35 48.35 -60.27
N LYS A 165 -37.68 48.36 -60.14
CA LYS A 165 -38.62 48.91 -61.12
C LYS A 165 -38.98 50.38 -60.86
N GLY A 166 -38.41 51.01 -59.83
CA GLY A 166 -38.73 52.38 -59.42
C GLY A 166 -40.13 52.57 -58.83
N LEU A 167 -40.77 51.49 -58.35
CA LEU A 167 -42.17 51.50 -57.88
C LEU A 167 -42.32 51.71 -56.37
N VAL A 168 -41.23 51.60 -55.60
CA VAL A 168 -41.19 51.85 -54.15
C VAL A 168 -39.97 52.71 -53.82
N SER A 169 -40.03 53.43 -52.71
CA SER A 169 -38.96 54.29 -52.22
C SER A 169 -37.82 53.50 -51.56
N GLN A 170 -36.63 54.12 -51.46
CA GLN A 170 -35.51 53.53 -50.71
C GLN A 170 -35.88 53.27 -49.24
N ALA A 171 -36.66 54.15 -48.62
CA ALA A 171 -37.10 54.00 -47.24
C ALA A 171 -37.97 52.74 -47.02
N GLU A 172 -38.81 52.38 -47.99
CA GLU A 172 -39.63 51.16 -47.92
C GLU A 172 -38.78 49.89 -48.08
N LEU A 173 -37.74 49.93 -48.92
CA LEU A 173 -36.78 48.84 -49.05
C LEU A 173 -35.98 48.65 -47.74
N ASP A 174 -35.45 49.74 -47.19
CA ASP A 174 -34.68 49.72 -45.94
C ASP A 174 -35.53 49.19 -44.77
N GLN A 175 -36.82 49.54 -44.73
CA GLN A 175 -37.77 49.02 -43.74
C GLN A 175 -37.99 47.50 -43.90
N ALA A 176 -38.08 47.01 -45.13
CA ALA A 176 -38.26 45.59 -45.41
C ALA A 176 -36.98 44.78 -45.08
N ASP A 177 -35.80 45.32 -45.39
CA ASP A 177 -34.51 44.74 -45.02
C ASP A 177 -34.35 44.66 -43.49
N ALA A 178 -34.61 45.77 -42.77
CA ALA A 178 -34.56 45.79 -41.30
C ALA A 178 -35.54 44.80 -40.66
N SER A 179 -36.74 44.66 -41.23
CA SER A 179 -37.76 43.71 -40.74
C SER A 179 -37.31 42.25 -40.91
N ASP A 180 -36.68 41.91 -42.04
CA ASP A 180 -36.11 40.58 -42.29
C ASP A 180 -34.95 40.26 -41.34
N ASP A 181 -34.08 41.23 -41.08
CA ASP A 181 -32.96 41.06 -40.16
C ASP A 181 -33.42 40.84 -38.71
N VAL A 182 -34.44 41.58 -38.26
CA VAL A 182 -35.07 41.35 -36.95
C VAL A 182 -35.69 39.96 -36.87
N ALA A 183 -36.39 39.51 -37.92
CA ALA A 183 -37.00 38.17 -37.92
C ALA A 183 -35.94 37.06 -37.90
N LYS A 184 -34.86 37.18 -38.67
CA LYS A 184 -33.71 36.26 -38.61
C LYS A 184 -33.04 36.25 -37.24
N ALA A 185 -32.91 37.40 -36.59
CA ALA A 185 -32.38 37.48 -35.23
C ALA A 185 -33.29 36.75 -34.23
N ARG A 186 -34.61 36.85 -34.37
CA ARG A 186 -35.58 36.11 -33.54
C ARG A 186 -35.44 34.60 -33.70
N VAL A 187 -35.23 34.11 -34.93
CA VAL A 187 -34.95 32.67 -35.16
C VAL A 187 -33.70 32.24 -34.41
N LYS A 188 -32.61 33.01 -34.49
CA LYS A 188 -31.36 32.69 -33.76
C LYS A 188 -31.59 32.63 -32.25
N SER A 189 -32.38 33.54 -31.69
CA SER A 189 -32.74 33.53 -30.27
C SER A 189 -33.60 32.31 -29.91
N ALA A 190 -34.56 31.93 -30.76
CA ALA A 190 -35.39 30.75 -30.54
C ALA A 190 -34.57 29.44 -30.59
N VAL A 191 -33.64 29.32 -31.53
CA VAL A 191 -32.69 28.18 -31.61
C VAL A 191 -31.84 28.09 -30.34
N ALA A 192 -31.37 29.23 -29.82
CA ALA A 192 -30.61 29.25 -28.57
C ALA A 192 -31.46 28.77 -27.38
N GLU A 193 -32.75 29.12 -27.35
CA GLU A 193 -33.69 28.65 -26.32
C GLU A 193 -33.97 27.15 -26.43
N VAL A 194 -34.11 26.61 -27.65
CA VAL A 194 -34.21 25.15 -27.88
C VAL A 194 -32.97 24.43 -27.36
N ARG A 195 -31.77 24.94 -27.61
CA ARG A 195 -30.53 24.37 -27.07
C ARG A 195 -30.48 24.41 -25.54
N SER A 196 -30.89 25.53 -24.94
CA SER A 196 -30.98 25.69 -23.48
C SER A 196 -31.95 24.69 -22.86
N THR A 197 -33.14 24.53 -23.45
CA THR A 197 -34.17 23.60 -22.96
C THR A 197 -33.79 22.14 -23.19
N ALA A 198 -33.11 21.81 -24.29
CA ALA A 198 -32.56 20.48 -24.53
C ALA A 198 -31.50 20.10 -23.48
N ALA A 199 -30.62 21.01 -23.10
CA ALA A 199 -29.65 20.78 -22.03
C ALA A 199 -30.32 20.55 -20.65
N ARG A 200 -31.48 21.18 -20.41
CA ARG A 200 -32.30 20.92 -19.21
C ARG A 200 -32.91 19.53 -19.22
N VAL A 201 -33.37 19.03 -20.38
CA VAL A 201 -33.84 17.65 -20.53
C VAL A 201 -32.72 16.66 -20.24
N GLU A 202 -31.52 16.90 -20.79
CA GLU A 202 -30.35 16.05 -20.53
C GLU A 202 -29.99 16.00 -19.04
N SER A 203 -30.01 17.16 -18.37
CA SER A 203 -29.77 17.24 -16.92
C SER A 203 -30.83 16.45 -16.12
N ALA A 204 -32.11 16.61 -16.48
CA ALA A 204 -33.21 15.87 -15.84
C ALA A 204 -33.11 14.35 -16.08
N GLN A 205 -32.62 13.92 -17.26
CA GLN A 205 -32.38 12.52 -17.56
C GLN A 205 -31.26 11.94 -16.71
N VAL A 206 -30.15 12.68 -16.55
CA VAL A 206 -29.04 12.26 -15.69
C VAL A 206 -29.51 12.07 -14.25
N ASP A 207 -30.34 12.98 -13.74
CA ASP A 207 -30.88 12.86 -12.38
C ASP A 207 -31.88 11.71 -12.24
N TYR A 208 -32.65 11.40 -13.30
CA TYR A 208 -33.48 10.20 -13.36
C TYR A 208 -32.63 8.91 -13.36
N ASP A 209 -31.57 8.85 -14.17
CA ASP A 209 -30.71 7.67 -14.29
C ASP A 209 -29.98 7.33 -12.99
N LYS A 210 -29.62 8.36 -12.19
CA LYS A 210 -29.04 8.17 -10.85
C LYS A 210 -29.96 7.38 -9.90
N THR A 211 -31.28 7.34 -10.17
CA THR A 211 -32.23 6.55 -9.36
C THR A 211 -32.18 5.05 -9.64
N PHE A 212 -31.60 4.62 -10.78
CA PHE A 212 -31.43 3.20 -11.15
C PHE A 212 -30.03 2.67 -10.82
N ARG A 213 -29.02 3.55 -10.83
CA ARG A 213 -27.62 3.15 -10.76
C ARG A 213 -27.11 3.16 -9.32
N ALA A 214 -27.60 2.24 -8.50
CA ALA A 214 -26.97 1.93 -7.22
C ALA A 214 -25.59 1.29 -7.48
N GLY A 215 -24.52 2.09 -7.39
CA GLY A 215 -23.14 1.60 -7.51
C GLY A 215 -22.29 2.31 -8.53
N SER A 216 -22.01 3.60 -8.32
CA SER A 216 -20.71 4.11 -8.76
C SER A 216 -19.65 3.51 -7.83
N PRO A 217 -18.64 2.78 -8.34
CA PRO A 217 -17.60 2.23 -7.47
C PRO A 217 -16.83 3.39 -6.84
N ALA A 218 -16.86 3.49 -5.51
CA ALA A 218 -15.99 4.42 -4.78
C ALA A 218 -14.55 4.24 -5.26
N ALA A 219 -13.93 5.33 -5.76
CA ALA A 219 -12.59 5.30 -6.31
C ALA A 219 -11.58 4.79 -5.27
N PRO A 220 -10.69 3.84 -5.61
CA PRO A 220 -9.65 3.40 -4.68
C PRO A 220 -8.64 4.53 -4.47
N SER A 221 -8.68 5.14 -3.28
CA SER A 221 -7.62 6.02 -2.79
C SER A 221 -6.38 5.18 -2.46
N SER A 222 -5.52 4.93 -3.45
CA SER A 222 -4.07 4.92 -3.25
C SER A 222 -3.37 4.61 -4.58
N ARG A 223 -2.64 5.62 -5.03
CA ARG A 223 -1.66 5.59 -6.10
C ARG A 223 -0.53 4.63 -5.71
N TRP A 224 -0.55 3.39 -6.17
CA TRP A 224 0.59 2.48 -6.03
C TRP A 224 1.54 2.62 -7.21
N ARG A 225 2.73 3.15 -6.91
CA ARG A 225 3.92 3.18 -7.74
C ARG A 225 4.33 1.71 -8.01
N THR A 226 4.50 1.38 -9.27
CA THR A 226 4.94 0.07 -9.75
C THR A 226 6.34 -0.27 -9.23
N SER A 227 6.47 -1.39 -8.51
CA SER A 227 7.71 -2.15 -8.43
C SER A 227 7.47 -3.57 -8.98
N ARG A 228 8.53 -4.09 -9.61
CA ARG A 228 8.56 -5.01 -10.75
C ARG A 228 8.02 -6.43 -10.43
N PRO A 229 7.51 -7.17 -11.44
CA PRO A 229 7.06 -8.55 -11.24
C PRO A 229 8.25 -9.51 -11.03
N TRP A 230 8.18 -10.35 -9.99
CA TRP A 230 9.13 -11.43 -9.77
C TRP A 230 8.84 -12.60 -10.73
N ARG A 231 9.86 -12.97 -11.50
CA ARG A 231 9.86 -14.04 -12.50
C ARG A 231 10.20 -15.37 -11.81
N SER A 232 9.26 -16.31 -11.74
CA SER A 232 9.54 -17.68 -11.28
C SER A 232 10.24 -18.49 -12.37
N LYS A 233 11.35 -19.16 -12.02
CA LYS A 233 11.93 -20.23 -12.84
C LYS A 233 11.28 -21.54 -12.40
N ARG A 234 10.64 -22.19 -13.37
CA ARG A 234 10.20 -23.59 -13.33
C ARG A 234 11.41 -24.51 -13.27
N THR A 235 11.33 -25.49 -12.38
CA THR A 235 11.65 -26.91 -12.63
C THR A 235 10.62 -27.71 -11.86
#